data_AF-A0A0T5PNE8-F1
#
_entry.id   AF-A0A0T5PNE8-F1
#
_cell.length_a   1.000
_cell.length_b   1.000
_cell.length_c   1.000
_cell.angle_alpha   90.00
_cell.angle_beta   90.00
_cell.angle_gamma   90.00
#
_symmetry.space_group_name_H-M   'P 1'
#
loop_
_entity.id
_entity.type
_entity.pdbx_description
1 polymer ?
#
loop_
_entity_poly.entity_id
_entity_poly.type
_entity_poly.pdbx_seq_one_letter_code
_entity_poly.pdbx_strand_id
1 'polypeptide(L)'
;MITFSAGMFKKDYGQLQSLFKKWKFEKTIKSLHEDIRQVRVPYKQEYIALTPVPAHTMQRDIHLALSKNNVNKTTVSHSRAASVGSLVSAAAGKVFALNSQPKRLLGPHTIQGKSFQTRELSALESLLNSDQMLLTPNIKQAREKKLRKRVQDFLGSWMQLYAPEKSIDKCIELFHYYLSKTKSWQHLAYNPEVTRVVRSLFTINDVGMPLAKTTTITDNSQYRYLLLPALSVSNANAINSAYSVGLPSIIGIWGFLHAFERNVQQYCVPEFKLDGFAICLHQFSLHNRGLTREEDLKNGKLVTPAILPTRQCDLELSIVIKCRVVKPLSEQQILACLPNTLCQGAIYPAIKNIEHFKMFENLFEAAQAVPTRNGCWLTKAEMNSEVDLNGWLEQKSLLIGNVGYHFLEQPINKANSINELSHCFAEPVLAQLLEQRLHATSNEADFLWVLRQLDNAVILDSWSNNENSK
;
A
#
# COMPACT_ATOMS: atom_id res chain seq x y z
N MET A 1 -21.98 -38.83 -25.30
CA MET A 1 -23.37 -39.30 -25.55
C MET A 1 -24.44 -38.20 -25.45
N ILE A 2 -24.18 -37.04 -24.84
CA ILE A 2 -25.19 -35.98 -24.61
C ILE A 2 -25.51 -35.12 -25.88
N THR A 3 -24.69 -35.18 -26.94
CA THR A 3 -24.84 -34.29 -28.12
C THR A 3 -25.81 -34.80 -29.19
N PHE A 4 -26.06 -36.10 -29.29
CA PHE A 4 -26.97 -36.65 -30.31
C PHE A 4 -28.45 -36.52 -29.92
N SER A 5 -28.75 -36.43 -28.63
CA SER A 5 -30.12 -36.16 -28.13
C SER A 5 -30.60 -34.73 -28.40
N ALA A 6 -29.71 -33.82 -28.83
CA ALA A 6 -30.04 -32.43 -29.15
C ALA A 6 -30.33 -32.19 -30.64
N GLY A 7 -30.42 -33.24 -31.48
CA GLY A 7 -30.67 -33.11 -32.92
C GLY A 7 -29.48 -32.56 -33.72
N MET A 8 -28.27 -32.59 -33.17
CA MET A 8 -27.08 -32.02 -33.80
C MET A 8 -26.57 -32.92 -34.93
N PHE A 9 -26.28 -32.35 -36.11
CA PHE A 9 -25.81 -33.13 -37.25
C PHE A 9 -24.40 -33.70 -37.00
N LYS A 10 -24.18 -34.94 -37.46
CA LYS A 10 -22.91 -35.68 -37.30
C LYS A 10 -21.70 -34.92 -37.87
N LYS A 11 -21.92 -34.11 -38.92
CA LYS A 11 -20.91 -33.25 -39.56
C LYS A 11 -20.43 -32.13 -38.62
N ASP A 12 -21.36 -31.48 -37.94
CA ASP A 12 -21.06 -30.38 -37.02
C ASP A 12 -20.35 -30.89 -35.77
N TYR A 13 -20.70 -32.09 -35.31
CA TYR A 13 -19.97 -32.78 -34.25
C TYR A 13 -18.52 -33.08 -34.64
N GLY A 14 -18.30 -33.58 -35.86
CA GLY A 14 -16.95 -33.82 -36.39
C GLY A 14 -16.12 -32.53 -36.50
N GLN A 15 -16.74 -31.42 -36.91
CA GLN A 15 -16.10 -30.10 -36.95
C GLN A 15 -15.73 -29.61 -35.55
N LEU A 16 -16.64 -29.70 -34.58
CA LEU A 16 -16.37 -29.31 -33.19
C LEU A 16 -15.22 -30.11 -32.60
N GLN A 17 -15.21 -31.43 -32.77
CA GLN A 17 -14.09 -32.26 -32.32
C GLN A 17 -12.76 -31.85 -32.96
N SER A 18 -12.76 -31.50 -34.25
CA SER A 18 -11.55 -31.03 -34.93
C SER A 18 -11.06 -29.68 -34.39
N LEU A 19 -11.98 -28.78 -34.02
CA LEU A 19 -11.66 -27.49 -33.42
C LEU A 19 -11.08 -27.65 -32.01
N PHE A 20 -11.68 -28.52 -31.18
CA PHE A 20 -11.16 -28.83 -29.84
C PHE A 20 -9.77 -29.46 -29.90
N LYS A 21 -9.52 -30.36 -30.86
CA LYS A 21 -8.18 -30.96 -31.05
C LYS A 21 -7.12 -29.96 -31.49
N LYS A 22 -7.50 -28.90 -32.21
CA LYS A 22 -6.58 -27.83 -32.65
C LYS A 22 -6.32 -26.77 -31.57
N TRP A 23 -7.09 -26.78 -30.48
CA TRP A 23 -6.99 -25.78 -29.43
C TRP A 23 -5.76 -26.04 -28.55
N LYS A 24 -4.90 -25.03 -28.41
CA LYS A 24 -3.78 -25.05 -27.45
C LYS A 24 -4.20 -24.29 -26.20
N PHE A 25 -3.93 -24.89 -25.03
CA PHE A 25 -4.32 -24.32 -23.74
C PHE A 25 -3.52 -23.07 -23.35
N GLU A 26 -2.25 -22.96 -23.78
CA GLU A 26 -1.38 -21.84 -23.46
C GLU A 26 -0.91 -21.14 -24.74
N LYS A 27 -1.26 -19.86 -24.87
CA LYS A 27 -0.86 -19.03 -26.01
C LYS A 27 -0.48 -17.63 -25.53
N THR A 28 0.81 -17.34 -25.56
CA THR A 28 1.37 -16.01 -25.33
C THR A 28 1.57 -15.25 -26.65
N ILE A 29 1.40 -13.94 -26.60
CA ILE A 29 1.73 -13.02 -27.70
C ILE A 29 3.24 -12.84 -27.78
N LYS A 30 3.85 -13.11 -28.95
CA LYS A 30 5.30 -12.98 -29.19
C LYS A 30 5.74 -11.61 -29.74
N SER A 31 4.85 -10.90 -30.42
CA SER A 31 5.10 -9.57 -30.99
C SER A 31 4.13 -8.58 -30.37
N LEU A 32 4.67 -7.56 -29.71
CA LEU A 32 3.85 -6.54 -29.05
C LEU A 32 3.42 -5.48 -30.06
N HIS A 33 2.19 -5.00 -29.90
CA HIS A 33 1.67 -3.85 -30.64
C HIS A 33 2.12 -2.55 -29.96
N GLU A 34 2.31 -1.48 -30.72
CA GLU A 34 2.81 -0.19 -30.24
C GLU A 34 1.93 0.43 -29.15
N ASP A 35 0.61 0.26 -29.26
CA ASP A 35 -0.36 0.75 -28.26
C ASP A 35 -0.32 0.05 -26.89
N ILE A 36 0.42 -1.07 -26.77
CA ILE A 36 0.50 -1.81 -25.51
C ILE A 36 1.39 -1.05 -24.53
N ARG A 37 0.81 -0.66 -23.39
CA ARG A 37 1.56 -0.02 -22.32
C ARG A 37 2.56 -1.01 -21.71
N GLN A 38 3.82 -0.59 -21.66
CA GLN A 38 4.91 -1.33 -21.05
C GLN A 38 5.51 -0.50 -19.91
N VAL A 39 5.92 -1.18 -18.84
CA VAL A 39 6.60 -0.58 -17.68
C VAL A 39 7.93 -1.30 -17.50
N ARG A 40 8.98 -0.54 -17.18
CA ARG A 40 10.30 -1.09 -16.86
C ARG A 40 10.43 -1.24 -15.34
N VAL A 41 10.79 -2.42 -14.87
CA VAL A 41 11.04 -2.70 -13.44
C VAL A 41 12.35 -3.45 -13.24
N PRO A 42 13.08 -3.21 -12.13
CA PRO A 42 14.27 -3.97 -11.82
C PRO A 42 13.89 -5.38 -11.35
N TYR A 43 14.62 -6.38 -11.85
CA TYR A 43 14.42 -7.79 -11.55
C TYR A 43 15.74 -8.57 -11.73
N LYS A 44 16.16 -9.31 -10.70
CA LYS A 44 17.38 -10.15 -10.71
C LYS A 44 18.63 -9.41 -11.23
N GLN A 45 18.88 -8.22 -10.67
CA GLN A 45 20.01 -7.31 -11.00
C GLN A 45 19.95 -6.63 -12.38
N GLU A 46 18.96 -6.95 -13.21
CA GLU A 46 18.73 -6.27 -14.50
C GLU A 46 17.36 -5.56 -14.50
N TYR A 47 16.95 -5.05 -15.67
CA TYR A 47 15.61 -4.54 -15.88
C TYR A 47 14.84 -5.44 -16.83
N ILE A 48 13.56 -5.64 -16.53
CA ILE A 48 12.62 -6.30 -17.43
C ILE A 48 11.53 -5.33 -17.86
N ALA A 49 10.98 -5.57 -19.05
CA ALA A 49 9.76 -4.96 -19.50
C ALA A 49 8.56 -5.79 -19.01
N LEU A 50 7.54 -5.15 -18.49
CA LEU A 50 6.29 -5.81 -18.17
C LEU A 50 5.09 -5.09 -18.77
N THR A 51 4.07 -5.87 -19.12
CA THR A 51 2.76 -5.33 -19.50
C THR A 51 1.74 -5.79 -18.47
N PRO A 52 1.16 -4.86 -17.69
CA PRO A 52 0.10 -5.21 -16.77
C PRO A 52 -1.20 -5.47 -17.53
N VAL A 53 -1.80 -6.63 -17.29
CA VAL A 53 -3.06 -7.08 -17.91
C VAL A 53 -4.10 -7.28 -16.81
N PRO A 54 -5.36 -6.84 -17.02
CA PRO A 54 -6.42 -7.12 -16.06
C PRO A 54 -6.89 -8.57 -16.14
N ALA A 55 -6.87 -9.28 -15.02
CA ALA A 55 -7.60 -10.53 -14.84
C ALA A 55 -9.12 -10.27 -14.91
N HIS A 56 -9.77 -10.76 -15.95
CA HIS A 56 -11.21 -10.60 -16.14
C HIS A 56 -12.05 -11.37 -15.10
N THR A 57 -11.52 -12.45 -14.55
CA THR A 57 -12.15 -13.21 -13.46
C THR A 57 -12.30 -12.32 -12.22
N MET A 58 -11.22 -11.69 -11.77
CA MET A 58 -11.23 -10.75 -10.66
C MET A 58 -12.13 -9.54 -10.95
N GLN A 59 -12.09 -9.00 -12.17
CA GLN A 59 -12.95 -7.88 -12.55
C GLN A 59 -14.43 -8.23 -12.47
N ARG A 60 -14.81 -9.43 -12.93
CA ARG A 60 -16.18 -9.96 -12.82
C ARG A 60 -16.60 -10.13 -11.36
N ASP A 61 -15.74 -10.73 -10.55
CA ASP A 61 -16.07 -11.06 -9.16
C ASP A 61 -16.26 -9.77 -8.32
N ILE A 62 -15.38 -8.78 -8.52
CA ILE A 62 -15.54 -7.44 -7.94
C ILE A 62 -16.82 -6.76 -8.43
N HIS A 63 -17.11 -6.84 -9.73
CA HIS A 63 -18.33 -6.24 -10.29
C HIS A 63 -19.61 -6.85 -9.69
N LEU A 64 -19.68 -8.17 -9.57
CA LEU A 64 -20.82 -8.88 -8.96
C LEU A 64 -20.94 -8.62 -7.46
N ALA A 65 -19.82 -8.45 -6.76
CA ALA A 65 -19.85 -8.13 -5.34
C ALA A 65 -20.33 -6.69 -5.10
N LEU A 66 -19.86 -5.73 -5.91
CA LEU A 66 -20.30 -4.32 -5.89
C LEU A 66 -21.67 -4.07 -6.52
N SER A 67 -22.24 -5.04 -7.25
CA SER A 67 -23.63 -4.94 -7.69
C SER A 67 -24.60 -5.19 -6.53
N LYS A 68 -24.19 -6.03 -5.57
CA LYS A 68 -24.96 -6.32 -4.35
C LYS A 68 -24.79 -5.27 -3.27
N ASN A 69 -23.59 -4.71 -3.13
CA ASN A 69 -23.26 -3.71 -2.13
C ASN A 69 -22.79 -2.39 -2.77
N ASN A 70 -23.37 -1.26 -2.36
CA ASN A 70 -22.99 0.06 -2.87
C ASN A 70 -21.85 0.74 -2.08
N VAL A 71 -21.39 0.14 -0.97
CA VAL A 71 -20.28 0.67 -0.17
C VAL A 71 -18.97 0.59 -0.96
N ASN A 72 -18.17 1.66 -0.92
CA ASN A 72 -16.90 1.79 -1.63
C ASN A 72 -16.98 1.45 -3.12
N LYS A 73 -18.08 1.81 -3.78
CA LYS A 73 -18.30 1.59 -5.21
C LYS A 73 -17.95 2.81 -6.03
N THR A 74 -17.31 2.60 -7.17
CA THR A 74 -17.18 3.59 -8.23
C THR A 74 -17.47 2.94 -9.59
N THR A 75 -17.80 3.76 -10.58
CA THR A 75 -18.13 3.29 -11.94
C THR A 75 -17.11 3.79 -12.94
N VAL A 76 -16.62 2.86 -13.75
CA VAL A 76 -15.72 3.08 -14.88
C VAL A 76 -16.52 2.83 -16.16
N SER A 77 -16.72 3.89 -16.95
CA SER A 77 -17.59 3.87 -18.14
C SER A 77 -16.77 3.75 -19.43
N HIS A 78 -17.06 2.73 -20.23
CA HIS A 78 -16.44 2.48 -21.53
C HIS A 78 -17.41 2.84 -22.66
N SER A 79 -16.98 3.73 -23.56
CA SER A 79 -17.80 4.19 -24.69
C SER A 79 -18.07 3.11 -25.75
N ARG A 80 -17.09 2.24 -26.02
CA ARG A 80 -17.16 1.17 -27.03
C ARG A 80 -17.15 -0.22 -26.39
N ALA A 81 -18.16 -0.52 -25.58
CA ALA A 81 -18.21 -1.73 -24.75
C ALA A 81 -18.02 -3.05 -25.54
N ALA A 82 -18.66 -3.18 -26.70
CA ALA A 82 -18.56 -4.37 -27.55
C ALA A 82 -17.13 -4.64 -28.06
N SER A 83 -16.32 -3.59 -28.26
CA SER A 83 -14.93 -3.72 -28.70
C SER A 83 -13.96 -4.06 -27.58
N VAL A 84 -14.33 -3.81 -26.30
CA VAL A 84 -13.46 -4.05 -25.15
C VAL A 84 -13.52 -5.52 -24.73
N GLY A 85 -14.71 -6.11 -24.69
CA GLY A 85 -14.87 -7.53 -24.34
C GLY A 85 -16.26 -7.88 -23.81
N SER A 86 -16.50 -9.18 -23.64
CA SER A 86 -17.81 -9.72 -23.23
C SER A 86 -18.28 -9.19 -21.88
N LEU A 87 -17.39 -9.09 -20.88
CA LEU A 87 -17.73 -8.57 -19.54
C LEU A 87 -18.23 -7.13 -19.61
N VAL A 88 -17.50 -6.27 -20.33
CA VAL A 88 -17.84 -4.84 -20.45
C VAL A 88 -19.12 -4.67 -21.27
N SER A 89 -19.29 -5.48 -22.32
CA SER A 89 -20.52 -5.49 -23.12
C SER A 89 -21.74 -5.94 -22.31
N ALA A 90 -21.62 -6.99 -21.49
CA ALA A 90 -22.70 -7.47 -20.62
C ALA A 90 -23.09 -6.43 -19.56
N ALA A 91 -22.13 -5.65 -19.08
CA ALA A 91 -22.36 -4.55 -18.15
C ALA A 91 -22.77 -3.23 -18.85
N ALA A 92 -23.11 -3.25 -20.14
CA ALA A 92 -23.47 -2.08 -20.94
C ALA A 92 -22.45 -0.92 -20.85
N GLY A 93 -21.16 -1.26 -20.78
CA GLY A 93 -20.06 -0.32 -20.65
C GLY A 93 -19.80 0.21 -19.24
N LYS A 94 -20.62 -0.14 -18.23
CA LYS A 94 -20.49 0.34 -16.85
C LYS A 94 -19.88 -0.74 -15.95
N VAL A 95 -18.56 -0.74 -15.84
CA VAL A 95 -17.85 -1.66 -14.95
C VAL A 95 -17.73 -1.04 -13.55
N PHE A 96 -17.96 -1.84 -12.51
CA PHE A 96 -17.83 -1.39 -11.13
C PHE A 96 -16.41 -1.68 -10.62
N ALA A 97 -15.86 -0.72 -9.89
CA ALA A 97 -14.53 -0.81 -9.29
C ALA A 97 -14.59 -0.32 -7.83
N LEU A 98 -13.57 -0.67 -7.05
CA LEU A 98 -13.43 -0.29 -5.65
C LEU A 98 -13.03 1.18 -5.53
N ASN A 99 -13.79 1.95 -4.77
CA ASN A 99 -13.51 3.35 -4.47
C ASN A 99 -12.52 3.43 -3.31
N SER A 100 -11.28 3.82 -3.62
CA SER A 100 -10.12 3.79 -2.73
C SER A 100 -9.65 5.22 -2.41
N GLN A 101 -10.46 5.96 -1.66
CA GLN A 101 -10.14 7.35 -1.30
C GLN A 101 -9.63 7.45 0.14
N PRO A 102 -8.51 8.13 0.40
CA PRO A 102 -8.06 8.41 1.75
C PRO A 102 -9.07 9.33 2.46
N LYS A 103 -9.37 9.04 3.73
CA LYS A 103 -10.39 9.76 4.51
C LYS A 103 -9.81 10.47 5.73
N ARG A 104 -8.61 10.09 6.20
CA ARG A 104 -8.06 10.52 7.49
C ARG A 104 -6.91 11.53 7.35
N LEU A 105 -7.09 12.53 6.48
CA LEU A 105 -6.05 13.51 6.16
C LEU A 105 -6.04 14.75 7.07
N LEU A 106 -7.15 15.07 7.75
CA LEU A 106 -7.28 16.30 8.56
C LEU A 106 -6.57 16.24 9.92
N GLY A 107 -6.11 15.07 10.35
CA GLY A 107 -5.42 14.92 11.63
C GLY A 107 -3.92 15.21 11.54
N PRO A 108 -3.22 15.40 12.66
CA PRO A 108 -1.77 15.58 12.65
C PRO A 108 -1.07 14.29 12.19
N HIS A 109 -0.09 14.42 11.29
CA HIS A 109 0.65 13.27 10.75
C HIS A 109 1.63 12.66 11.76
N THR A 110 2.17 13.47 12.67
CA THR A 110 2.97 13.05 13.83
C THR A 110 2.26 13.35 15.14
N ILE A 111 2.36 12.46 16.12
CA ILE A 111 1.92 12.72 17.49
C ILE A 111 3.15 12.97 18.37
N GLN A 112 3.27 14.19 18.89
CA GLN A 112 4.27 14.53 19.89
C GLN A 112 3.80 14.02 21.26
N GLY A 113 4.49 12.99 21.75
CA GLY A 113 4.18 12.30 23.00
C GLY A 113 4.21 10.78 22.80
N LYS A 114 4.72 10.07 23.79
CA LYS A 114 4.69 8.60 23.89
C LYS A 114 3.24 8.11 24.16
N SER A 115 2.25 8.55 23.39
CA SER A 115 0.86 8.12 23.59
C SER A 115 0.71 6.72 23.02
N PHE A 116 0.38 5.75 23.86
CA PHE A 116 0.03 4.41 23.40
C PHE A 116 -1.21 4.43 22.50
N GLN A 117 -1.29 3.47 21.57
CA GLN A 117 -2.37 3.44 20.60
C GLN A 117 -3.70 3.20 21.33
N THR A 118 -4.77 3.79 20.80
CA THR A 118 -6.14 3.50 21.21
C THR A 118 -6.46 2.01 21.12
N ARG A 119 -5.74 1.27 20.25
CA ARG A 119 -5.90 -0.17 20.05
C ARG A 119 -5.42 -1.00 21.24
N GLU A 120 -4.26 -0.71 21.83
CA GLU A 120 -3.79 -1.46 23.02
C GLU A 120 -4.70 -1.19 24.22
N LEU A 121 -5.12 0.06 24.40
CA LEU A 121 -6.04 0.45 25.49
C LEU A 121 -7.46 -0.11 25.27
N SER A 122 -7.92 -0.23 24.02
CA SER A 122 -9.17 -0.94 23.70
C SER A 122 -9.10 -2.45 23.94
N ALA A 123 -7.90 -3.05 23.90
CA ALA A 123 -7.71 -4.44 24.27
C ALA A 123 -7.85 -4.64 25.79
N LEU A 124 -7.42 -3.66 26.59
CA LEU A 124 -7.65 -3.63 28.03
C LEU A 124 -9.15 -3.50 28.35
N GLU A 125 -9.86 -2.59 27.68
CA GLU A 125 -11.31 -2.45 27.83
C GLU A 125 -12.07 -3.72 27.39
N SER A 126 -11.66 -4.32 26.28
CA SER A 126 -12.21 -5.60 25.82
C SER A 126 -11.94 -6.76 26.78
N LEU A 127 -10.83 -6.70 27.52
CA LEU A 127 -10.49 -7.68 28.56
C LEU A 127 -11.34 -7.47 29.81
N LEU A 128 -11.62 -6.22 30.19
CA LEU A 128 -12.52 -5.91 31.33
C LEU A 128 -13.97 -6.33 31.04
N ASN A 129 -14.40 -6.21 29.79
CA ASN A 129 -15.74 -6.58 29.35
C ASN A 129 -15.84 -8.04 28.85
N SER A 130 -14.82 -8.88 29.09
CA SER A 130 -14.81 -10.27 28.59
C SER A 130 -15.97 -11.11 29.13
N ASP A 131 -16.47 -10.79 30.33
CA ASP A 131 -17.57 -11.49 30.95
C ASP A 131 -18.93 -11.23 30.33
N GLN A 132 -19.07 -10.12 29.61
CA GLN A 132 -20.30 -9.73 28.92
C GLN A 132 -20.39 -10.26 27.48
N MET A 133 -19.38 -11.02 27.02
CA MET A 133 -19.34 -11.54 25.65
C MET A 133 -20.20 -12.79 25.48
N LEU A 134 -21.14 -12.75 24.54
CA LEU A 134 -21.98 -13.89 24.12
C LEU A 134 -21.19 -14.85 23.20
N LEU A 135 -20.21 -15.56 23.75
CA LEU A 135 -19.36 -16.51 23.02
C LEU A 135 -19.39 -17.90 23.68
N THR A 136 -19.12 -18.94 22.89
CA THR A 136 -18.94 -20.30 23.43
C THR A 136 -17.69 -20.35 24.33
N PRO A 137 -17.67 -21.23 25.34
CA PRO A 137 -16.61 -21.24 26.36
C PRO A 137 -15.19 -21.40 25.76
N ASN A 138 -15.03 -22.26 24.75
CA ASN A 138 -13.74 -22.49 24.09
C ASN A 138 -13.24 -21.24 23.33
N ILE A 139 -14.14 -20.55 22.62
CA ILE A 139 -13.81 -19.32 21.88
C ILE A 139 -13.52 -18.17 22.86
N LYS A 140 -14.29 -18.08 23.95
CA LYS A 140 -14.09 -17.08 25.01
C LYS A 140 -12.70 -17.23 25.64
N GLN A 141 -12.30 -18.44 26.03
CA GLN A 141 -10.98 -18.71 26.60
C GLN A 141 -9.83 -18.41 25.64
N ALA A 142 -9.94 -18.82 24.37
CA ALA A 142 -8.91 -18.54 23.36
C ALA A 142 -8.73 -17.03 23.12
N ARG A 143 -9.83 -16.29 23.05
CA ARG A 143 -9.83 -14.83 22.85
C ARG A 143 -9.30 -14.10 24.08
N GLU A 144 -9.69 -14.51 25.28
CA GLU A 144 -9.20 -13.94 26.53
C GLU A 144 -7.68 -14.14 26.68
N LYS A 145 -7.17 -15.33 26.35
CA LYS A 145 -5.71 -15.60 26.32
C LYS A 145 -4.97 -14.66 25.35
N LYS A 146 -5.54 -14.43 24.15
CA LYS A 146 -4.96 -13.51 23.15
C LYS A 146 -4.99 -12.05 23.63
N LEU A 147 -6.09 -11.62 24.26
CA LEU A 147 -6.22 -10.27 24.81
C LEU A 147 -5.28 -10.05 26.00
N ARG A 148 -5.20 -11.00 26.94
CA ARG A 148 -4.27 -10.95 28.08
C ARG A 148 -2.82 -10.81 27.61
N LYS A 149 -2.39 -11.62 26.65
CA LYS A 149 -1.04 -11.51 26.06
C LYS A 149 -0.78 -10.12 25.47
N ARG A 150 -1.74 -9.58 24.71
CA ARG A 150 -1.62 -8.25 24.11
C ARG A 150 -1.55 -7.13 25.16
N VAL A 151 -2.34 -7.22 26.23
CA VAL A 151 -2.31 -6.26 27.34
C VAL A 151 -0.99 -6.38 28.12
N GLN A 152 -0.44 -7.60 28.29
CA GLN A 152 0.88 -7.81 28.89
C GLN A 152 2.00 -7.19 28.06
N ASP A 153 2.03 -7.43 26.75
CA ASP A 153 3.03 -6.84 25.84
C ASP A 153 2.97 -5.29 25.88
N PHE A 154 1.75 -4.75 25.95
CA PHE A 154 1.48 -3.33 26.12
C PHE A 154 2.01 -2.79 27.46
N LEU A 155 1.66 -3.42 28.59
CA LEU A 155 2.11 -2.97 29.92
C LEU A 155 3.63 -3.07 30.06
N GLY A 156 4.25 -4.11 29.48
CA GLY A 156 5.70 -4.25 29.43
C GLY A 156 6.37 -3.12 28.66
N SER A 157 5.82 -2.76 27.50
CA SER A 157 6.28 -1.61 26.71
C SER A 157 6.04 -0.28 27.44
N TRP A 158 4.93 -0.16 28.17
CA TRP A 158 4.61 1.01 29.00
C TRP A 158 5.59 1.20 30.15
N MET A 159 5.91 0.13 30.87
CA MET A 159 6.87 0.18 31.97
C MET A 159 8.24 0.66 31.51
N GLN A 160 8.75 0.11 30.40
CA GLN A 160 10.05 0.52 29.82
C GLN A 160 10.12 2.01 29.49
N LEU A 161 8.98 2.62 29.14
CA LEU A 161 8.92 4.00 28.66
C LEU A 161 8.66 5.03 29.76
N TYR A 162 8.00 4.64 30.86
CA TYR A 162 7.41 5.56 31.84
C TYR A 162 7.64 5.19 33.31
N ALA A 163 8.05 3.95 33.62
CA ALA A 163 8.23 3.48 35.00
C ALA A 163 9.63 2.87 35.17
N PRO A 164 10.66 3.67 35.51
CA PRO A 164 12.00 3.16 35.79
C PRO A 164 12.10 2.41 37.13
N GLU A 165 11.14 2.61 38.04
CA GLU A 165 11.10 1.97 39.35
C GLU A 165 10.41 0.59 39.31
N LYS A 166 10.98 -0.37 40.05
CA LYS A 166 10.57 -1.79 40.01
C LYS A 166 9.44 -2.15 40.99
N SER A 167 8.82 -1.17 41.65
CA SER A 167 7.73 -1.43 42.61
C SER A 167 6.39 -1.53 41.90
N ILE A 168 5.71 -2.68 42.05
CA ILE A 168 4.41 -2.97 41.41
C ILE A 168 3.36 -1.91 41.77
N ASP A 169 3.28 -1.52 43.03
CA ASP A 169 2.28 -0.55 43.49
C ASP A 169 2.56 0.85 42.93
N LYS A 170 3.83 1.23 42.77
CA LYS A 170 4.20 2.50 42.14
C LYS A 170 3.94 2.49 40.63
N CYS A 171 4.19 1.37 39.95
CA CYS A 171 3.83 1.19 38.54
C CYS A 171 2.32 1.34 38.32
N ILE A 172 1.49 0.78 39.22
CA ILE A 172 0.03 0.89 39.16
C ILE A 172 -0.41 2.35 39.36
N GLU A 173 0.16 3.06 40.33
CA GLU A 173 -0.14 4.48 40.58
C GLU A 173 0.22 5.34 39.36
N LEU A 174 1.41 5.14 38.80
CA LEU A 174 1.86 5.83 37.60
C LEU A 174 1.01 5.49 36.37
N PHE A 175 0.51 4.26 36.27
CA PHE A 175 -0.38 3.82 35.20
C PHE A 175 -1.75 4.50 35.30
N HIS A 176 -2.33 4.58 36.49
CA HIS A 176 -3.58 5.33 36.72
C HIS A 176 -3.41 6.83 36.49
N TYR A 177 -2.27 7.40 36.85
CA TYR A 177 -1.92 8.77 36.51
C TYR A 177 -1.80 9.00 35.00
N TYR A 178 -1.26 8.02 34.26
CA TYR A 178 -1.22 8.06 32.80
C TYR A 178 -2.63 7.98 32.18
N LEU A 179 -3.50 7.11 32.70
CA LEU A 179 -4.90 7.01 32.27
C LEU A 179 -5.67 8.31 32.55
N SER A 180 -5.45 8.96 33.69
CA SER A 180 -6.14 10.20 34.06
C SER A 180 -5.79 11.38 33.14
N LYS A 181 -4.56 11.43 32.63
CA LYS A 181 -4.13 12.42 31.63
C LYS A 181 -4.70 12.18 30.24
N THR A 182 -5.16 10.96 29.95
CA THR A 182 -5.62 10.58 28.61
C THR A 182 -7.13 10.79 28.49
N LYS A 183 -7.58 11.83 27.78
CA LYS A 183 -9.01 12.21 27.65
C LYS A 183 -9.96 11.05 27.32
N SER A 184 -9.55 10.11 26.48
CA SER A 184 -10.39 8.96 26.08
C SER A 184 -10.52 7.87 27.15
N TRP A 185 -9.58 7.81 28.09
CA TRP A 185 -9.44 6.69 29.04
C TRP A 185 -9.47 7.12 30.50
N GLN A 186 -9.78 8.39 30.76
CA GLN A 186 -9.92 8.96 32.10
C GLN A 186 -10.97 8.21 32.93
N HIS A 187 -12.01 7.65 32.30
CA HIS A 187 -13.06 6.86 32.96
C HIS A 187 -12.55 5.51 33.51
N LEU A 188 -11.40 5.01 33.02
CA LEU A 188 -10.75 3.80 33.53
C LEU A 188 -9.72 4.11 34.63
N ALA A 189 -9.34 5.38 34.81
CA ALA A 189 -8.39 5.76 35.84
C ALA A 189 -9.00 5.52 37.23
N TYR A 190 -8.20 4.95 38.13
CA TYR A 190 -8.56 4.61 39.52
C TYR A 190 -9.73 3.62 39.66
N ASN A 191 -10.09 2.88 38.61
CA ASN A 191 -11.06 1.80 38.71
C ASN A 191 -10.44 0.58 39.44
N PRO A 192 -11.11 0.00 40.46
CA PRO A 192 -10.62 -1.18 41.17
C PRO A 192 -10.45 -2.41 40.25
N GLU A 193 -11.29 -2.56 39.22
CA GLU A 193 -11.21 -3.68 38.27
C GLU A 193 -9.95 -3.60 37.40
N VAL A 194 -9.61 -2.39 36.94
CA VAL A 194 -8.37 -2.14 36.20
C VAL A 194 -7.17 -2.44 37.09
N THR A 195 -7.22 -2.02 38.35
CA THR A 195 -6.17 -2.27 39.34
C THR A 195 -5.96 -3.76 39.56
N ARG A 196 -7.05 -4.53 39.71
CA ARG A 196 -7.03 -5.98 39.88
C ARG A 196 -6.42 -6.69 38.67
N VAL A 197 -6.85 -6.33 37.46
CA VAL A 197 -6.32 -6.93 36.22
C VAL A 197 -4.85 -6.58 36.04
N VAL A 198 -4.48 -5.30 36.11
CA VAL A 198 -3.09 -4.86 35.93
C VAL A 198 -2.17 -5.49 36.99
N ARG A 199 -2.60 -5.55 38.26
CA ARG A 199 -1.86 -6.27 39.33
C ARG A 199 -1.70 -7.75 39.01
N SER A 200 -2.76 -8.44 38.57
CA SER A 200 -2.67 -9.86 38.19
C SER A 200 -1.69 -10.10 37.03
N LEU A 201 -1.61 -9.16 36.08
CA LEU A 201 -0.68 -9.25 34.95
C LEU A 201 0.77 -8.95 35.35
N PHE A 202 0.99 -8.13 36.39
CA PHE A 202 2.32 -7.89 36.96
C PHE A 202 2.80 -9.02 37.86
N THR A 203 1.92 -9.69 38.63
CA THR A 203 2.31 -10.80 39.52
C THR A 203 2.70 -12.08 38.77
N ILE A 204 2.15 -12.32 37.58
CA ILE A 204 2.44 -13.52 36.77
C ILE A 204 3.87 -13.51 36.20
N ASN A 205 4.52 -12.35 36.16
CA ASN A 205 5.90 -12.20 35.73
C ASN A 205 6.76 -11.76 36.92
N ASP A 206 7.55 -12.68 37.48
CA ASP A 206 8.95 -12.33 37.73
C ASP A 206 9.40 -11.65 36.44
N VAL A 207 9.83 -10.39 36.54
CA VAL A 207 10.26 -9.59 35.39
C VAL A 207 11.55 -10.22 34.86
N GLY A 208 11.40 -11.34 34.15
CA GLY A 208 12.25 -11.75 33.07
C GLY A 208 12.17 -10.61 32.09
N MET A 209 13.09 -9.67 32.26
CA MET A 209 13.48 -8.77 31.21
C MET A 209 13.55 -9.65 29.96
N PRO A 210 12.82 -9.34 28.88
CA PRO A 210 13.53 -9.35 27.62
C PRO A 210 14.69 -8.41 27.93
N LEU A 211 15.89 -9.00 28.11
CA LEU A 211 17.15 -8.27 27.98
C LEU A 211 16.86 -7.23 26.93
N ALA A 212 17.01 -5.97 27.29
CA ALA A 212 16.86 -4.90 26.34
C ALA A 212 17.54 -5.39 25.07
N LYS A 213 16.72 -5.73 24.07
CA LYS A 213 17.07 -5.25 22.76
C LYS A 213 16.92 -3.72 23.00
N THR A 214 17.87 -2.98 23.59
CA THR A 214 19.17 -2.78 22.96
C THR A 214 19.16 -3.55 21.65
N THR A 215 18.38 -3.04 20.69
CA THR A 215 19.05 -2.41 19.56
C THR A 215 20.29 -1.76 20.14
N THR A 216 21.30 -2.62 20.39
CA THR A 216 22.67 -2.32 20.15
C THR A 216 22.55 -1.53 18.88
N ILE A 217 22.87 -0.26 19.04
CA ILE A 217 23.28 0.61 17.98
C ILE A 217 24.35 -0.20 17.24
N THR A 218 23.90 -1.08 16.37
CA THR A 218 24.71 -1.89 15.47
C THR A 218 24.61 -1.12 14.18
N ASP A 219 25.60 -0.27 13.99
CA ASP A 219 26.11 0.15 12.70
C ASP A 219 25.13 0.88 11.77
N ASN A 220 24.42 1.89 12.28
CA ASN A 220 23.63 2.79 11.44
C ASN A 220 24.40 4.03 10.97
N SER A 221 25.73 4.05 11.01
CA SER A 221 26.52 5.15 10.44
C SER A 221 26.42 5.28 8.91
N GLN A 222 25.72 4.35 8.23
CA GLN A 222 25.61 4.33 6.77
C GLN A 222 24.26 4.80 6.22
N TYR A 223 23.17 4.77 7.01
CA TYR A 223 21.83 5.10 6.52
C TYR A 223 21.41 6.50 6.92
N ARG A 224 20.82 7.24 5.97
CA ARG A 224 20.23 8.55 6.20
C ARG A 224 18.83 8.63 5.60
N TYR A 225 18.02 9.54 6.13
CA TYR A 225 16.65 9.78 5.71
C TYR A 225 16.55 11.12 4.96
N LEU A 226 16.32 11.07 3.65
CA LEU A 226 16.11 12.26 2.82
C LEU A 226 14.62 12.64 2.80
N LEU A 227 14.28 13.86 3.19
CA LEU A 227 12.92 14.39 3.12
C LEU A 227 12.65 15.10 1.80
N LEU A 228 11.58 14.71 1.11
CA LEU A 228 10.96 15.42 0.00
C LEU A 228 9.60 15.99 0.49
N PRO A 229 9.54 17.26 0.93
CA PRO A 229 8.38 17.82 1.61
C PRO A 229 7.33 18.38 0.64
N ALA A 230 6.06 18.07 0.91
CA ALA A 230 4.86 18.69 0.34
C ALA A 230 4.92 18.90 -1.18
N LEU A 231 5.20 17.80 -1.89
CA LEU A 231 5.12 17.69 -3.34
C LEU A 231 3.65 17.76 -3.76
N SER A 232 3.32 18.80 -4.53
CA SER A 232 1.99 18.96 -5.10
C SER A 232 1.94 18.26 -6.46
N VAL A 233 0.97 17.37 -6.64
CA VAL A 233 0.80 16.60 -7.89
C VAL A 233 -0.57 16.90 -8.46
N SER A 234 -0.62 17.35 -9.71
CA SER A 234 -1.86 17.63 -10.42
C SER A 234 -2.12 16.62 -11.54
N ASN A 235 -3.39 16.28 -11.74
CA ASN A 235 -3.86 15.38 -12.80
C ASN A 235 -3.23 13.97 -12.79
N ALA A 236 -2.83 13.45 -11.63
CA ALA A 236 -2.32 12.08 -11.54
C ALA A 236 -3.43 11.06 -11.84
N ASN A 237 -3.09 9.96 -12.52
CA ASN A 237 -4.04 8.90 -12.81
C ASN A 237 -4.50 8.23 -11.50
N ALA A 238 -5.79 8.35 -11.21
CA ALA A 238 -6.44 7.77 -10.05
C ALA A 238 -6.91 6.32 -10.28
N ILE A 239 -6.90 5.84 -11.54
CA ILE A 239 -7.14 4.42 -11.85
C ILE A 239 -5.85 3.66 -11.60
N ASN A 240 -5.66 3.16 -10.37
CA ASN A 240 -4.41 2.51 -9.96
C ASN A 240 -4.24 1.09 -10.53
N SER A 241 -5.35 0.44 -10.84
CA SER A 241 -5.49 -0.89 -11.43
C SER A 241 -6.84 -0.95 -12.14
N ALA A 242 -7.12 -2.02 -12.85
CA ALA A 242 -8.45 -2.24 -13.43
C ALA A 242 -9.56 -2.49 -12.39
N TYR A 243 -9.20 -2.57 -11.10
CA TYR A 243 -10.08 -2.97 -10.01
C TYR A 243 -10.40 -1.86 -9.02
N SER A 244 -9.54 -0.83 -8.92
CA SER A 244 -9.71 0.25 -7.94
C SER A 244 -9.40 1.64 -8.49
N VAL A 245 -10.14 2.62 -8.00
CA VAL A 245 -10.05 4.04 -8.37
C VAL A 245 -9.94 4.88 -7.11
N GLY A 246 -8.96 5.78 -7.06
CA GLY A 246 -8.75 6.71 -5.96
C GLY A 246 -7.27 7.02 -5.82
N LEU A 247 -6.63 6.49 -4.78
CA LEU A 247 -5.19 6.67 -4.58
C LEU A 247 -4.39 6.09 -5.76
N PRO A 248 -3.42 6.84 -6.32
CA PRO A 248 -2.50 6.34 -7.34
C PRO A 248 -1.77 5.07 -6.89
N SER A 249 -1.23 4.34 -7.86
CA SER A 249 -0.51 3.10 -7.58
C SER A 249 0.77 3.37 -6.77
N ILE A 250 0.97 2.60 -5.70
CA ILE A 250 2.16 2.70 -4.84
C ILE A 250 3.42 2.29 -5.61
N ILE A 251 3.33 1.29 -6.52
CA ILE A 251 4.44 0.96 -7.42
C ILE A 251 4.79 2.11 -8.39
N GLY A 252 3.81 2.96 -8.73
CA GLY A 252 4.04 4.17 -9.51
C GLY A 252 4.81 5.24 -8.73
N ILE A 253 4.54 5.38 -7.42
CA ILE A 253 5.34 6.23 -6.52
C ILE A 253 6.76 5.69 -6.39
N TRP A 254 6.94 4.37 -6.24
CA TRP A 254 8.26 3.77 -6.25
C TRP A 254 8.99 4.03 -7.57
N GLY A 255 8.31 3.93 -8.72
CA GLY A 255 8.90 4.25 -10.03
C GLY A 255 9.39 5.70 -10.14
N PHE A 256 8.66 6.65 -9.56
CA PHE A 256 9.10 8.05 -9.43
C PHE A 256 10.39 8.16 -8.60
N LEU A 257 10.44 7.49 -7.44
CA LEU A 257 11.62 7.54 -6.57
C LEU A 257 12.83 6.82 -7.17
N HIS A 258 12.59 5.75 -7.92
CA HIS A 258 13.66 5.06 -8.62
C HIS A 258 14.19 5.89 -9.80
N ALA A 259 13.33 6.63 -10.51
CA ALA A 259 13.80 7.60 -11.51
C ALA A 259 14.65 8.72 -10.86
N PHE A 260 14.25 9.20 -9.69
CA PHE A 260 15.04 10.14 -8.89
C PHE A 260 16.41 9.55 -8.51
N GLU A 261 16.44 8.31 -7.98
CA GLU A 261 17.68 7.58 -7.68
C GLU A 261 18.62 7.52 -8.90
N ARG A 262 18.09 7.16 -10.08
CA ARG A 262 18.88 7.10 -11.32
C ARG A 262 19.44 8.45 -11.73
N ASN A 263 18.67 9.52 -11.61
CA ASN A 263 19.14 10.88 -11.89
C ASN A 263 20.27 11.28 -10.92
N VAL A 264 20.10 11.01 -9.62
CA VAL A 264 21.12 11.31 -8.61
C VAL A 264 22.41 10.52 -8.87
N GLN A 265 22.29 9.22 -9.21
CA GLN A 265 23.44 8.36 -9.56
C GLN A 265 24.19 8.88 -10.78
N GLN A 266 23.46 9.39 -11.78
CA GLN A 266 24.05 9.88 -13.02
C GLN A 266 24.75 11.23 -12.85
N TYR A 267 24.17 12.16 -12.08
CA TYR A 267 24.63 13.56 -12.07
C TYR A 267 25.33 14.00 -10.78
N CYS A 268 25.16 13.28 -9.66
CA CYS A 268 25.61 13.75 -8.34
C CYS A 268 26.45 12.72 -7.59
N VAL A 269 25.87 11.57 -7.25
CA VAL A 269 26.48 10.57 -6.36
C VAL A 269 26.17 9.15 -6.88
N PRO A 270 27.13 8.49 -7.57
CA PRO A 270 26.93 7.15 -8.13
C PRO A 270 26.59 6.07 -7.10
N GLU A 271 27.04 6.24 -5.86
CA GLU A 271 26.82 5.30 -4.75
C GLU A 271 25.46 5.48 -4.06
N PHE A 272 24.66 6.49 -4.47
CA PHE A 272 23.34 6.73 -3.88
C PHE A 272 22.45 5.51 -4.13
N LYS A 273 21.96 4.89 -3.06
CA LYS A 273 21.05 3.75 -3.14
C LYS A 273 19.78 4.00 -2.33
N LEU A 274 18.63 3.80 -2.95
CA LEU A 274 17.33 3.80 -2.29
C LEU A 274 17.06 2.40 -1.72
N ASP A 275 16.98 2.29 -0.40
CA ASP A 275 16.65 1.02 0.26
C ASP A 275 15.18 0.96 0.69
N GLY A 276 14.56 2.09 1.02
CA GLY A 276 13.13 2.14 1.33
C GLY A 276 12.57 3.55 1.35
N PHE A 277 11.26 3.68 1.42
CA PHE A 277 10.61 4.98 1.46
C PHE A 277 9.31 4.97 2.26
N ALA A 278 8.95 6.08 2.87
CA ALA A 278 7.69 6.29 3.58
C ALA A 278 6.88 7.39 2.89
N ILE A 279 5.57 7.20 2.80
CA ILE A 279 4.65 8.16 2.15
C ILE A 279 3.75 8.78 3.20
N CYS A 280 3.75 10.12 3.28
CA CYS A 280 2.79 10.90 4.03
C CYS A 280 1.86 11.65 3.07
N LEU A 281 0.56 11.37 3.11
CA LEU A 281 -0.45 12.11 2.36
C LEU A 281 -0.98 13.27 3.19
N HIS A 282 -1.05 14.46 2.59
CA HIS A 282 -1.58 15.67 3.23
C HIS A 282 -2.95 16.06 2.68
N GLN A 283 -3.09 16.04 1.35
CA GLN A 283 -4.31 16.41 0.66
C GLN A 283 -4.58 15.43 -0.47
N PHE A 284 -5.86 15.22 -0.77
CA PHE A 284 -6.31 14.36 -1.86
C PHE A 284 -7.67 14.83 -2.37
N SER A 285 -7.78 15.02 -3.67
CA SER A 285 -9.04 15.28 -4.36
C SER A 285 -9.17 14.36 -5.58
N LEU A 286 -10.32 13.70 -5.70
CA LEU A 286 -10.64 12.86 -6.85
C LEU A 286 -11.54 13.64 -7.82
N HIS A 287 -11.16 13.66 -9.09
CA HIS A 287 -11.89 14.34 -10.14
C HIS A 287 -12.22 13.42 -11.31
N ASN A 288 -13.39 13.64 -11.90
CA ASN A 288 -13.79 13.00 -13.15
C ASN A 288 -13.46 13.91 -14.35
N ARG A 289 -12.16 14.16 -14.56
CA ARG A 289 -11.67 14.90 -15.72
C ARG A 289 -11.52 13.90 -16.88
N GLY A 290 -12.28 14.10 -17.95
CA GLY A 290 -12.13 13.34 -19.18
C GLY A 290 -10.83 13.76 -19.88
N LEU A 291 -10.01 12.80 -20.30
CA LEU A 291 -8.83 13.11 -21.11
C LEU A 291 -9.22 13.18 -22.58
N THR A 292 -9.11 14.37 -23.17
CA THR A 292 -9.21 14.53 -24.63
C THR A 292 -7.94 13.96 -25.26
N ARG A 293 -8.11 13.02 -26.19
CA ARG A 293 -7.00 12.48 -26.98
C ARG A 293 -6.88 13.28 -28.28
N GLU A 294 -5.65 13.38 -28.77
CA GLU A 294 -5.35 13.95 -30.08
C GLU A 294 -5.96 13.10 -31.20
N GLU A 295 -6.18 13.72 -32.35
CA GLU A 295 -6.75 13.05 -33.52
C GLU A 295 -5.72 12.13 -34.17
N ASP A 296 -6.13 10.89 -34.45
CA ASP A 296 -5.30 9.92 -35.15
C ASP A 296 -5.63 9.94 -36.64
N LEU A 297 -4.61 9.81 -37.49
CA LEU A 297 -4.82 9.61 -38.92
C LEU A 297 -5.16 8.14 -39.19
N LYS A 298 -6.41 7.86 -39.58
CA LYS A 298 -6.86 6.52 -39.96
C LYS A 298 -7.46 6.54 -41.36
N ASN A 299 -6.90 5.72 -42.25
CA ASN A 299 -7.34 5.62 -43.65
C ASN A 299 -7.43 6.98 -44.37
N GLY A 300 -6.46 7.87 -44.13
CA GLY A 300 -6.41 9.20 -44.74
C GLY A 300 -7.41 10.22 -44.17
N LYS A 301 -8.13 9.89 -43.09
CA LYS A 301 -9.01 10.82 -42.37
C LYS A 301 -8.53 11.02 -40.94
N LEU A 302 -8.60 12.25 -40.46
CA LEU A 302 -8.41 12.56 -39.05
C LEU A 302 -9.63 12.09 -38.27
N VAL A 303 -9.41 11.25 -37.27
CA VAL A 303 -10.46 10.66 -36.45
C VAL A 303 -10.06 10.77 -34.99
N THR A 304 -10.96 11.31 -34.18
CA THR A 304 -10.81 11.26 -32.73
C THR A 304 -10.92 9.81 -32.24
N PRO A 305 -9.92 9.29 -31.50
CA PRO A 305 -9.98 7.94 -30.98
C PRO A 305 -11.10 7.79 -29.94
N ALA A 306 -11.42 6.53 -29.61
CA ALA A 306 -12.46 6.25 -28.63
C ALA A 306 -12.15 6.91 -27.28
N ILE A 307 -13.17 7.52 -26.67
CA ILE A 307 -13.07 8.09 -25.32
C ILE A 307 -12.78 6.95 -24.34
N LEU A 308 -11.62 7.02 -23.71
CA LEU A 308 -11.20 6.08 -22.68
C LEU A 308 -11.72 6.53 -21.31
N PRO A 309 -12.06 5.59 -20.42
CA PRO A 309 -12.35 5.95 -19.04
C PRO A 309 -11.09 6.51 -18.38
N THR A 310 -11.19 7.72 -17.86
CA THR A 310 -10.13 8.35 -17.08
C THR A 310 -10.67 8.83 -15.74
N ARG A 311 -9.84 8.72 -14.71
CA ARG A 311 -10.07 9.33 -13.40
C ARG A 311 -8.76 9.96 -12.98
N GLN A 312 -8.82 11.20 -12.55
CA GLN A 312 -7.64 11.97 -12.17
C GLN A 312 -7.75 12.37 -10.71
N CYS A 313 -6.62 12.54 -10.05
CA CYS A 313 -6.56 13.08 -8.71
C CYS A 313 -5.50 14.17 -8.63
N ASP A 314 -5.78 15.14 -7.76
CA ASP A 314 -4.78 16.10 -7.30
C ASP A 314 -4.44 15.73 -5.86
N LEU A 315 -3.16 15.75 -5.49
CA LEU A 315 -2.72 15.37 -4.16
C LEU A 315 -1.51 16.17 -3.71
N GLU A 316 -1.34 16.28 -2.40
CA GLU A 316 -0.14 16.81 -1.76
C GLU A 316 0.44 15.70 -0.89
N LEU A 317 1.70 15.33 -1.13
CA LEU A 317 2.38 14.29 -0.36
C LEU A 317 3.80 14.69 0.03
N SER A 318 4.27 14.17 1.16
CA SER A 318 5.68 14.20 1.54
C SER A 318 6.24 12.78 1.50
N ILE A 319 7.47 12.63 1.03
CA ILE A 319 8.15 11.33 0.97
C ILE A 319 9.41 11.41 1.82
N VAL A 320 9.63 10.41 2.66
CA VAL A 320 10.92 10.21 3.33
C VAL A 320 11.60 9.01 2.71
N ILE A 321 12.81 9.19 2.20
CA ILE A 321 13.59 8.15 1.54
C ILE A 321 14.69 7.68 2.48
N LYS A 322 14.70 6.40 2.81
CA LYS A 322 15.82 5.74 3.49
C LYS A 322 16.86 5.37 2.44
N CYS A 323 18.05 5.97 2.56
CA CYS A 323 19.11 5.82 1.56
C CYS A 323 20.47 5.61 2.22
N ARG A 324 21.37 4.94 1.50
CA ARG A 324 22.80 4.89 1.84
C ARG A 324 23.52 5.96 1.04
N VAL A 325 24.15 6.89 1.76
CA VAL A 325 24.80 8.04 1.14
C VAL A 325 26.06 8.41 1.89
N VAL A 326 27.19 8.38 1.19
CA VAL A 326 28.50 8.77 1.74
C VAL A 326 28.62 10.30 1.84
N LYS A 327 28.08 11.05 0.87
CA LYS A 327 28.15 12.53 0.81
C LYS A 327 26.75 13.18 0.82
N PRO A 328 26.47 14.13 1.72
CA PRO A 328 25.17 14.80 1.75
C PRO A 328 24.90 15.55 0.43
N LEU A 329 23.67 15.45 -0.06
CA LEU A 329 23.20 16.14 -1.26
C LEU A 329 22.82 17.59 -0.93
N SER A 330 23.14 18.53 -1.81
CA SER A 330 22.64 19.90 -1.67
C SER A 330 21.18 20.01 -2.13
N GLU A 331 20.45 21.00 -1.60
CA GLU A 331 19.05 21.27 -1.96
C GLU A 331 18.86 21.45 -3.48
N GLN A 332 19.78 22.18 -4.11
CA GLN A 332 19.77 22.41 -5.56
C GLN A 332 19.98 21.13 -6.37
N GLN A 333 20.87 20.25 -5.92
CA GLN A 333 21.10 18.95 -6.56
C GLN A 333 19.86 18.07 -6.47
N ILE A 334 19.20 18.05 -5.31
CA ILE A 334 17.98 17.28 -5.11
C ILE A 334 16.90 17.78 -6.08
N LEU A 335 16.66 19.09 -6.13
CA LEU A 335 15.68 19.67 -7.05
C LEU A 335 15.97 19.38 -8.53
N ALA A 336 17.24 19.50 -8.94
CA ALA A 336 17.64 19.23 -10.32
C ALA A 336 17.45 17.77 -10.73
N CYS A 337 17.50 16.84 -9.77
CA CYS A 337 17.32 15.42 -10.03
C CYS A 337 15.85 14.95 -9.91
N LEU A 338 14.93 15.77 -9.41
CA LEU A 338 13.52 15.40 -9.24
C LEU A 338 12.85 15.15 -10.61
N PRO A 339 12.18 14.00 -10.79
CA PRO A 339 11.36 13.78 -11.97
C PRO A 339 10.16 14.75 -12.02
N ASN A 340 9.75 15.14 -13.22
CA ASN A 340 8.66 16.10 -13.41
C ASN A 340 7.25 15.46 -13.34
N THR A 341 7.16 14.13 -13.38
CA THR A 341 5.89 13.41 -13.51
C THR A 341 5.74 12.29 -12.50
N LEU A 342 4.55 12.16 -11.91
CA LEU A 342 4.15 11.03 -11.06
C LEU A 342 2.81 10.48 -11.56
N CYS A 343 2.76 9.19 -11.93
CA CYS A 343 1.53 8.53 -12.38
C CYS A 343 0.77 9.33 -13.46
N GLN A 344 1.49 9.89 -14.44
CA GLN A 344 0.99 10.78 -15.50
C GLN A 344 0.60 12.21 -15.06
N GLY A 345 0.61 12.50 -13.75
CA GLY A 345 0.42 13.84 -13.22
C GLY A 345 1.72 14.64 -13.21
N ALA A 346 1.60 15.97 -13.21
CA ALA A 346 2.75 16.88 -13.10
C ALA A 346 3.05 17.18 -11.63
N ILE A 347 4.34 17.23 -11.28
CA ILE A 347 4.81 17.47 -9.91
C ILE A 347 5.34 18.89 -9.79
N TYR A 348 4.97 19.56 -8.70
CA TYR A 348 5.41 20.91 -8.37
C TYR A 348 5.93 20.93 -6.93
N PRO A 349 7.25 21.05 -6.72
CA PRO A 349 7.78 21.41 -5.42
C PRO A 349 7.48 22.89 -5.16
N ALA A 350 6.92 23.23 -4.00
CA ALA A 350 6.69 24.63 -3.66
C ALA A 350 8.04 25.30 -3.33
N ILE A 351 8.29 26.50 -3.89
CA ILE A 351 9.56 27.23 -3.70
C ILE A 351 9.84 27.48 -2.20
N LYS A 352 8.80 27.78 -1.42
CA LYS A 352 8.87 27.93 0.05
C LYS A 352 9.36 26.69 0.79
N ASN A 353 9.24 25.50 0.18
CA ASN A 353 9.57 24.24 0.82
C ASN A 353 11.00 23.76 0.49
N ILE A 354 11.74 24.48 -0.36
CA ILE A 354 13.08 24.07 -0.81
C ILE A 354 14.06 23.92 0.36
N GLU A 355 13.97 24.82 1.35
CA GLU A 355 14.80 24.80 2.57
C GLU A 355 14.56 23.58 3.47
N HIS A 356 13.48 22.82 3.21
CA HIS A 356 13.12 21.62 3.95
C HIS A 356 13.61 20.33 3.27
N PHE A 357 14.26 20.40 2.11
CA PHE A 357 14.91 19.25 1.46
C PHE A 357 16.22 18.91 2.18
N LYS A 358 16.10 18.19 3.30
CA LYS A 358 17.21 17.88 4.20
C LYS A 358 17.34 16.40 4.46
N MET A 359 18.54 16.02 4.87
CA MET A 359 18.86 14.67 5.34
C MET A 359 18.80 14.64 6.87
N PHE A 360 18.26 13.55 7.41
CA PHE A 360 18.07 13.31 8.83
C PHE A 360 18.64 11.95 9.22
N GLU A 361 18.93 11.76 10.51
CA GLU A 361 19.44 10.49 11.03
C GLU A 361 18.30 9.52 11.35
N ASN A 362 17.11 10.02 11.68
CA ASN A 362 15.95 9.22 12.08
C ASN A 362 14.70 9.52 11.24
N LEU A 363 13.85 8.51 11.02
CA LEU A 363 12.57 8.70 10.31
C LEU A 363 11.65 9.67 11.04
N PHE A 364 11.61 9.60 12.37
CA PHE A 364 10.76 10.45 13.19
C PHE A 364 11.17 11.93 13.13
N GLU A 365 12.47 12.22 13.08
CA GLU A 365 12.98 13.59 12.91
C GLU A 365 12.62 14.13 11.52
N ALA A 366 12.81 13.33 10.47
CA ALA A 366 12.41 13.69 9.11
C ALA A 366 10.90 13.97 9.03
N ALA A 367 10.08 13.16 9.70
CA ALA A 367 8.64 13.36 9.77
C ALA A 367 8.27 14.66 10.50
N GLN A 368 8.95 15.01 11.60
CA GLN A 368 8.69 16.28 12.30
C GLN A 368 9.07 17.51 11.49
N ALA A 369 10.06 17.39 10.60
CA ALA A 369 10.50 18.47 9.74
C ALA A 369 9.55 18.77 8.57
N VAL A 370 8.49 17.96 8.38
CA VAL A 370 7.48 18.19 7.34
C VAL A 370 6.69 19.48 7.66
N PRO A 371 6.64 20.46 6.73
CA PRO A 371 5.99 21.75 6.98
C PRO A 371 4.48 21.63 7.20
N THR A 372 3.82 20.69 6.50
CA THR A 372 2.38 20.48 6.60
C THR A 372 2.03 19.56 7.77
N ARG A 373 1.49 20.11 8.86
CA ARG A 373 1.15 19.34 10.08
C ARG A 373 0.05 18.30 9.89
N ASN A 374 -0.88 18.51 8.96
CA ASN A 374 -1.99 17.59 8.74
C ASN A 374 -1.60 16.52 7.72
N GLY A 375 -1.98 15.27 7.97
CA GLY A 375 -1.78 14.18 7.03
C GLY A 375 -1.85 12.81 7.69
N CYS A 376 -1.63 11.78 6.88
CA CYS A 376 -1.51 10.40 7.34
C CYS A 376 -0.37 9.68 6.62
N TRP A 377 0.28 8.77 7.33
CA TRP A 377 1.27 7.87 6.76
C TRP A 377 0.59 6.63 6.21
N LEU A 378 0.99 6.22 5.01
CA LEU A 378 0.50 5.01 4.37
C LEU A 378 1.36 3.82 4.77
N THR A 379 0.71 2.79 5.30
CA THR A 379 1.33 1.50 5.67
C THR A 379 0.55 0.35 5.05
N LYS A 380 1.20 -0.80 4.87
CA LYS A 380 0.54 -2.01 4.38
C LYS A 380 -0.23 -2.67 5.53
N ALA A 381 -1.45 -3.13 5.29
CA ALA A 381 -2.15 -3.99 6.24
C ALA A 381 -1.55 -5.39 6.22
N GLU A 382 -1.35 -5.99 7.39
CA GLU A 382 -1.04 -7.42 7.48
C GLU A 382 -2.21 -8.23 6.90
N MET A 383 -1.93 -9.07 5.90
CA MET A 383 -2.95 -9.97 5.36
C MET A 383 -3.02 -11.23 6.21
N ASN A 384 -4.23 -11.57 6.67
CA ASN A 384 -4.54 -12.94 7.05
C ASN A 384 -4.63 -13.77 5.77
N SER A 385 -4.25 -15.05 5.84
CA SER A 385 -4.00 -15.95 4.70
C SER A 385 -5.17 -16.24 3.75
N GLU A 386 -6.34 -15.62 3.93
CA GLU A 386 -7.44 -15.65 2.97
C GLU A 386 -7.95 -14.22 2.71
N VAL A 387 -7.82 -13.76 1.46
CA VAL A 387 -8.37 -12.48 1.00
C VAL A 387 -9.87 -12.66 0.79
N ASP A 388 -10.68 -12.38 1.81
CA ASP A 388 -12.13 -12.32 1.66
C ASP A 388 -12.55 -10.97 1.07
N LEU A 389 -12.97 -10.98 -0.19
CA LEU A 389 -13.53 -9.82 -0.88
C LEU A 389 -14.73 -9.22 -0.11
N ASN A 390 -15.52 -10.05 0.57
CA ASN A 390 -16.64 -9.56 1.38
C ASN A 390 -16.15 -8.74 2.57
N GLY A 391 -15.10 -9.21 3.23
CA GLY A 391 -14.41 -8.47 4.30
C GLY A 391 -13.91 -7.10 3.85
N TRP A 392 -13.47 -6.93 2.59
CA TRP A 392 -13.11 -5.61 2.05
C TRP A 392 -14.34 -4.71 1.83
N LEU A 393 -15.44 -5.28 1.34
CA LEU A 393 -16.66 -4.55 1.00
C LEU A 393 -17.46 -4.09 2.23
N GLU A 394 -17.32 -4.77 3.36
CA GLU A 394 -17.98 -4.39 4.62
C GLU A 394 -17.27 -3.21 5.32
N GLN A 395 -16.01 -2.94 4.99
CA GLN A 395 -15.25 -1.87 5.65
C GLN A 395 -15.73 -0.48 5.23
N LYS A 396 -16.09 0.36 6.21
CA LYS A 396 -16.50 1.76 5.95
C LYS A 396 -15.40 2.63 5.32
N SER A 397 -14.13 2.27 5.51
CA SER A 397 -12.98 3.02 4.99
C SER A 397 -11.98 2.03 4.39
N LEU A 398 -12.19 1.70 3.12
CA LEU A 398 -11.31 0.83 2.37
C LEU A 398 -10.34 1.67 1.55
N LEU A 399 -9.05 1.49 1.82
CA LEU A 399 -7.98 2.05 1.01
C LEU A 399 -7.19 0.89 0.41
N ILE A 400 -7.19 0.80 -0.90
CA ILE A 400 -6.50 -0.23 -1.69
C ILE A 400 -5.54 0.45 -2.66
N GLY A 401 -4.29 -0.01 -2.64
CA GLY A 401 -3.27 0.37 -3.59
C GLY A 401 -2.84 -0.81 -4.44
N ASN A 402 -2.48 -0.52 -5.70
CA ASN A 402 -1.66 -1.45 -6.47
C ASN A 402 -0.21 -1.33 -5.99
N VAL A 403 0.32 -2.40 -5.39
CA VAL A 403 1.64 -2.47 -4.75
C VAL A 403 2.68 -3.20 -5.60
N GLY A 404 2.30 -3.81 -6.71
CA GLY A 404 3.25 -4.57 -7.51
C GLY A 404 2.61 -5.34 -8.66
N TYR A 405 3.37 -6.28 -9.21
CA TYR A 405 2.98 -7.09 -10.35
C TYR A 405 3.34 -8.56 -10.14
N HIS A 406 2.39 -9.45 -10.42
CA HIS A 406 2.57 -10.90 -10.41
C HIS A 406 2.73 -11.38 -11.85
N PHE A 407 3.80 -12.12 -12.14
CA PHE A 407 4.12 -12.55 -13.49
C PHE A 407 3.26 -13.74 -13.91
N LEU A 408 2.64 -13.63 -15.08
CA LEU A 408 1.87 -14.70 -15.70
C LEU A 408 2.75 -15.67 -16.47
N GLU A 409 3.97 -15.25 -16.80
CA GLU A 409 4.93 -16.00 -17.57
C GLU A 409 6.35 -15.57 -17.18
N GLN A 410 7.32 -16.41 -17.52
CA GLN A 410 8.72 -16.03 -17.34
C GLN A 410 9.11 -14.94 -18.35
N PRO A 411 10.00 -13.99 -17.97
CA PRO A 411 10.50 -12.99 -18.89
C PRO A 411 11.18 -13.64 -20.10
N ILE A 412 10.68 -13.32 -21.30
CA ILE A 412 11.19 -13.84 -22.58
C ILE A 412 11.42 -12.69 -23.55
N ASN A 413 12.34 -12.86 -24.50
CA ASN A 413 12.59 -11.85 -25.52
C ASN A 413 11.42 -11.79 -26.50
N LYS A 414 10.78 -10.62 -26.61
CA LYS A 414 9.64 -10.36 -27.49
C LYS A 414 9.95 -9.21 -28.43
N ALA A 415 9.43 -9.29 -29.64
CA ALA A 415 9.54 -8.20 -30.61
C ALA A 415 8.77 -6.98 -30.10
N ASN A 416 9.35 -5.80 -30.30
CA ASN A 416 8.83 -4.49 -29.86
C ASN A 416 8.73 -4.34 -28.33
N SER A 417 9.55 -5.06 -27.56
CA SER A 417 9.71 -4.74 -26.14
C SER A 417 10.45 -3.42 -25.96
N ILE A 418 10.06 -2.66 -24.94
CA ILE A 418 10.73 -1.40 -24.60
C ILE A 418 12.21 -1.64 -24.32
N ASN A 419 13.07 -0.91 -25.02
CA ASN A 419 14.53 -1.00 -24.94
C ASN A 419 15.08 -2.42 -25.21
N GLU A 420 14.38 -3.25 -25.98
CA GLU A 420 14.78 -4.63 -26.30
C GLU A 420 15.00 -5.52 -25.06
N LEU A 421 14.38 -5.16 -23.94
CA LEU A 421 14.45 -5.93 -22.69
C LEU A 421 13.63 -7.23 -22.79
N SER A 422 13.95 -8.19 -21.94
CA SER A 422 13.08 -9.36 -21.75
C SER A 422 11.71 -8.92 -21.21
N HIS A 423 10.64 -9.49 -21.76
CA HIS A 423 9.26 -9.10 -21.52
C HIS A 423 8.44 -10.21 -20.86
N CYS A 424 7.57 -9.83 -19.93
CA CYS A 424 6.50 -10.69 -19.42
C CYS A 424 5.16 -9.95 -19.31
N PHE A 425 4.05 -10.69 -19.48
CA PHE A 425 2.75 -10.24 -19.00
C PHE A 425 2.62 -10.44 -17.49
N ALA A 426 1.96 -9.49 -16.83
CA ALA A 426 1.79 -9.53 -15.39
C ALA A 426 0.40 -9.01 -14.97
N GLU A 427 -0.07 -9.40 -13.79
CA GLU A 427 -1.30 -8.88 -13.19
C GLU A 427 -0.97 -7.95 -12.02
N PRO A 428 -1.76 -6.88 -11.79
CA PRO A 428 -1.53 -5.97 -10.69
C PRO A 428 -1.85 -6.63 -9.34
N VAL A 429 -0.97 -6.46 -8.35
CA VAL A 429 -1.15 -6.97 -7.00
C VAL A 429 -1.77 -5.90 -6.13
N LEU A 430 -2.96 -6.18 -5.59
CA LEU A 430 -3.66 -5.27 -4.69
C LEU A 430 -3.30 -5.53 -3.24
N ALA A 431 -3.12 -4.46 -2.46
CA ALA A 431 -3.01 -4.55 -1.01
C ALA A 431 -3.91 -3.52 -0.33
N GLN A 432 -4.44 -3.91 0.83
CA GLN A 432 -5.07 -2.97 1.73
C GLN A 432 -4.01 -2.07 2.37
N LEU A 433 -4.28 -0.78 2.36
CA LEU A 433 -3.46 0.27 2.95
C LEU A 433 -4.13 0.77 4.23
N LEU A 434 -3.31 1.09 5.23
CA LEU A 434 -3.73 1.68 6.48
C LEU A 434 -3.21 3.11 6.59
N GLU A 435 -4.11 4.01 6.96
CA GLU A 435 -3.79 5.40 7.32
C GLU A 435 -3.39 5.44 8.81
N GLN A 436 -2.10 5.64 9.07
CA GLN A 436 -1.53 5.68 10.42
C GLN A 436 -0.90 7.04 10.73
N ARG A 437 -0.72 7.31 12.02
CA ARG A 437 0.04 8.46 12.52
C ARG A 437 1.38 7.96 13.04
N LEU A 438 2.44 8.74 12.84
CA LEU A 438 3.76 8.37 13.31
C LEU A 438 3.94 8.80 14.77
N HIS A 439 4.36 7.85 15.61
CA HIS A 439 4.73 8.08 17.01
C HIS A 439 6.24 7.94 17.19
N ALA A 440 6.79 8.54 18.24
CA ALA A 440 8.22 8.39 18.57
C ALA A 440 8.61 6.93 18.89
N THR A 441 7.65 6.11 19.32
CA THR A 441 7.84 4.69 19.66
C THR A 441 7.40 3.74 18.54
N SER A 442 6.93 4.29 17.42
CA SER A 442 6.55 3.47 16.26
C SER A 442 7.77 2.79 15.70
N ASN A 443 7.63 1.52 15.32
CA ASN A 443 8.68 0.81 14.59
C ASN A 443 8.82 1.42 13.19
N GLU A 444 10.01 1.91 12.83
CA GLU A 444 10.26 2.51 11.52
C GLU A 444 9.95 1.55 10.37
N ALA A 445 10.16 0.25 10.61
CA ALA A 445 9.97 -0.79 9.62
C ALA A 445 8.51 -0.88 9.09
N ASP A 446 7.53 -0.53 9.92
CA ASP A 446 6.11 -0.60 9.57
C ASP A 446 5.71 0.48 8.54
N PHE A 447 6.48 1.56 8.47
CA PHE A 447 6.23 2.74 7.63
C PHE A 447 7.03 2.74 6.33
N LEU A 448 8.09 1.94 6.27
CA LEU A 448 8.99 1.86 5.13
C LEU A 448 8.51 0.81 4.12
N TRP A 449 8.28 1.27 2.90
CA TRP A 449 8.01 0.46 1.73
C TRP A 449 9.32 0.06 1.05
N VAL A 450 9.46 -1.21 0.73
CA VAL A 450 10.64 -1.79 0.06
C VAL A 450 10.21 -2.60 -1.14
N LEU A 451 10.95 -2.49 -2.25
CA LEU A 451 10.74 -3.33 -3.40
C LEU A 451 11.35 -4.71 -3.18
N ARG A 452 10.50 -5.73 -3.15
CA ARG A 452 10.89 -7.14 -3.11
C ARG A 452 10.74 -7.78 -4.47
N GLN A 453 11.79 -8.47 -4.88
CA GLN A 453 11.84 -9.25 -6.10
C GLN A 453 11.68 -10.72 -5.70
N LEU A 454 10.52 -11.29 -5.97
CA LEU A 454 10.22 -12.71 -5.81
C LEU A 454 10.40 -13.40 -7.16
N ASP A 455 10.53 -14.73 -7.19
CA ASP A 455 10.74 -15.45 -8.45
C ASP A 455 9.65 -15.20 -9.50
N ASN A 456 8.41 -14.97 -9.09
CA ASN A 456 7.26 -14.77 -9.97
C ASN A 456 6.53 -13.43 -9.73
N ALA A 457 7.13 -12.49 -9.00
CA ALA A 457 6.49 -11.22 -8.74
C ALA A 457 7.48 -10.13 -8.33
N VAL A 458 7.10 -8.88 -8.58
CA VAL A 458 7.78 -7.70 -8.04
C VAL A 458 6.75 -6.95 -7.23
N ILE A 459 6.95 -6.88 -5.91
CA ILE A 459 5.97 -6.34 -4.98
C ILE A 459 6.62 -5.37 -4.01
N LEU A 460 5.87 -4.34 -3.63
CA LEU A 460 6.23 -3.52 -2.48
C LEU A 460 5.71 -4.17 -1.20
N ASP A 461 6.59 -4.29 -0.22
CA ASP A 461 6.30 -4.85 1.09
C ASP A 461 6.77 -3.93 2.21
N SER A 462 6.32 -4.17 3.44
CA SER A 462 6.89 -3.49 4.60
C SER A 462 8.32 -3.95 4.83
N TRP A 463 9.16 -3.03 5.30
CA TRP A 463 10.52 -3.35 5.72
C TRP A 463 10.46 -4.42 6.82
N SER A 464 11.30 -5.44 6.71
CA SER A 464 11.44 -6.43 7.78
C SER A 464 12.91 -6.55 8.13
N ASN A 465 13.24 -6.46 9.43
CA ASN A 465 14.63 -6.52 9.91
C ASN A 465 15.33 -7.88 9.70
N ASN A 466 14.66 -8.85 9.05
CA ASN A 466 15.17 -10.19 8.79
C ASN A 466 15.80 -10.35 7.39
N GLU A 467 16.17 -9.27 6.70
CA GLU A 467 16.90 -9.33 5.41
C GLU A 467 18.41 -9.62 5.60
N ASN A 468 18.72 -10.63 6.42
CA ASN A 468 20.02 -11.28 6.52
C ASN A 468 19.93 -12.80 6.22
N SER A 469 18.98 -13.21 5.37
CA SER A 469 18.94 -14.59 4.88
C SER A 469 18.65 -14.66 3.39
N LYS A 470 19.75 -14.50 2.63
CA LYS A 470 20.05 -15.03 1.29
C LYS A 470 19.25 -14.52 0.10
#